data_AF-A0A7V4UXV3-F1
#
_entry.id   AF-A0A7V4UXV3-F1
#
_cell.length_a   1.000
_cell.length_b   1.000
_cell.length_c   1.000
_cell.angle_alpha   90.00
_cell.angle_beta   90.00
_cell.angle_gamma   90.00
#
_symmetry.space_group_name_H-M   'P 1'
#
loop_
_entity.id
_entity.type
_entity.pdbx_description
1 polymer ?
#
loop_
_entity_poly.entity_id
_entity_poly.type
_entity_poly.pdbx_seq_one_letter_code
_entity_poly.pdbx_strand_id
1 'polypeptide(L)'
;MKRNDTIRGMIACEAARLMYEDGVREYRDAKRKAAKRFGPEKALSLGSHLPANAEIHEELARLIESREQTLLPGRLLSLRVAALAYLELLAPFSPYLVGSVLSGAVTSRSDIDIHLFADAVEEVENLLEGEGIDFQTETVPIRKGGVITDYTHIYLEDQGTVIE
;
A
#
# COMPACT_ATOMS: atom_id res chain seq x y z
N MET A 1 4.64 -33.35 -2.18
CA MET A 1 4.25 -32.00 -2.66
C MET A 1 3.07 -31.41 -1.86
N LYS A 2 3.03 -31.55 -0.52
CA LYS A 2 1.96 -30.97 0.34
C LYS A 2 2.51 -30.02 1.41
N ARG A 3 3.71 -30.32 1.95
CA ARG A 3 4.39 -29.53 2.99
C ARG A 3 4.78 -28.11 2.52
N ASN A 4 5.13 -27.96 1.24
CA ASN A 4 5.56 -26.68 0.67
C ASN A 4 4.41 -25.67 0.55
N ASP A 5 3.19 -26.16 0.33
CA ASP A 5 1.98 -25.35 0.18
C ASP A 5 1.48 -24.87 1.56
N THR A 6 1.59 -25.73 2.58
CA THR A 6 1.21 -25.38 3.96
C THR A 6 2.09 -24.27 4.53
N ILE A 7 3.41 -24.35 4.34
CA ILE A 7 4.33 -23.31 4.83
C ILE A 7 4.08 -21.98 4.10
N ARG A 8 3.83 -22.02 2.78
CA ARG A 8 3.51 -20.81 2.01
C ARG A 8 2.23 -20.15 2.53
N GLY A 9 1.16 -20.91 2.75
CA GLY A 9 -0.09 -20.40 3.31
C GLY A 9 0.09 -19.79 4.71
N MET A 10 0.90 -20.42 5.56
CA MET A 10 1.22 -19.88 6.89
C MET A 10 2.00 -18.56 6.80
N ILE A 11 2.95 -18.44 5.86
CA ILE A 11 3.67 -17.19 5.60
C ILE A 11 2.70 -16.11 5.08
N ALA A 12 1.75 -16.47 4.21
CA ALA A 12 0.75 -15.53 3.69
C ALA A 12 -0.15 -14.97 4.78
N CYS A 13 -0.70 -15.85 5.64
CA CYS A 13 -1.53 -15.48 6.78
C CYS A 13 -0.76 -14.58 7.77
N GLU A 14 0.49 -14.94 8.09
CA GLU A 14 1.31 -14.13 8.99
C GLU A 14 1.69 -12.79 8.35
N ALA A 15 1.98 -12.75 7.05
CA ALA A 15 2.24 -11.49 6.35
C ALA A 15 1.00 -10.58 6.37
N ALA A 16 -0.20 -11.11 6.12
CA ALA A 16 -1.45 -10.38 6.23
C ALA A 16 -1.66 -9.83 7.66
N ARG A 17 -1.37 -10.65 8.69
CA ARG A 17 -1.41 -10.22 10.08
C ARG A 17 -0.43 -9.08 10.37
N LEU A 18 0.80 -9.15 9.88
CA LEU A 18 1.79 -8.07 10.02
C LEU A 18 1.33 -6.78 9.33
N MET A 19 0.69 -6.88 8.16
CA MET A 19 0.16 -5.70 7.47
C MET A 19 -0.99 -5.08 8.26
N TYR A 20 -1.88 -5.90 8.81
CA TYR A 20 -3.06 -5.43 9.56
C TYR A 20 -2.72 -4.93 10.98
N GLU A 21 -2.03 -5.74 11.78
CA GLU A 21 -1.77 -5.43 13.20
C GLU A 21 -0.54 -4.52 13.38
N ASP A 22 0.55 -4.81 12.66
CA ASP A 22 1.83 -4.09 12.81
C ASP A 22 1.96 -2.92 11.81
N GLY A 23 0.96 -2.68 10.96
CA GLY A 23 0.91 -1.55 10.02
C GLY A 23 1.98 -1.59 8.92
N VAL A 24 2.47 -2.78 8.55
CA VAL A 24 3.45 -2.91 7.47
C VAL A 24 2.80 -2.58 6.12
N ARG A 25 3.19 -1.47 5.49
CA ARG A 25 2.63 -1.01 4.21
C ARG A 25 3.08 -1.84 3.00
N GLU A 26 4.36 -2.21 2.93
CA GLU A 26 4.92 -2.94 1.78
C GLU A 26 4.76 -4.47 1.89
N TYR A 27 4.13 -5.09 0.88
CA TYR A 27 4.05 -6.55 0.74
C TYR A 27 5.42 -7.26 0.82
N ARG A 28 6.46 -6.63 0.23
CA ARG A 28 7.81 -7.21 0.21
C ARG A 28 8.37 -7.34 1.62
N ASP A 29 8.18 -6.32 2.45
CA ASP A 29 8.65 -6.31 3.82
C ASP A 29 7.81 -7.22 4.71
N ALA A 30 6.49 -7.25 4.50
CA ALA A 30 5.59 -8.17 5.18
C ALA A 30 6.01 -9.64 4.93
N LYS A 31 6.22 -10.02 3.67
CA LYS A 31 6.72 -11.36 3.28
C LYS A 31 8.02 -11.72 3.97
N ARG A 32 9.00 -10.81 3.92
CA ARG A 32 10.33 -11.05 4.47
C ARG A 32 10.28 -11.18 6.00
N LYS A 33 9.49 -10.35 6.68
CA LYS A 33 9.29 -10.41 8.14
C LYS A 33 8.54 -11.68 8.55
N ALA A 34 7.47 -12.04 7.83
CA ALA A 34 6.70 -13.26 8.07
C ALA A 34 7.56 -14.51 7.89
N ALA A 35 8.27 -14.63 6.77
CA ALA A 35 9.14 -15.79 6.49
C ALA A 35 10.18 -16.04 7.60
N LYS A 36 10.78 -14.96 8.15
CA LYS A 36 11.75 -15.06 9.25
C LYS A 36 11.17 -15.68 10.53
N ARG A 37 9.85 -15.55 10.78
CA ARG A 37 9.18 -16.13 11.96
C ARG A 37 9.03 -17.66 11.85
N PHE A 38 9.01 -18.21 10.63
CA PHE A 38 8.88 -19.65 10.40
C PHE A 38 10.22 -20.40 10.26
N GLY A 39 11.34 -19.67 10.16
CA GLY A 39 12.67 -20.25 10.25
C GLY A 39 13.78 -19.35 9.68
N PRO A 40 15.05 -19.59 10.06
CA PRO A 40 16.20 -18.82 9.57
C PRO A 40 16.65 -19.20 8.16
N GLU A 41 16.03 -20.22 7.54
CA GLU A 41 16.42 -20.69 6.22
C GLU A 41 16.20 -19.62 5.14
N LYS A 42 17.26 -19.28 4.41
CA LYS A 42 17.20 -18.35 3.27
C LYS A 42 16.19 -18.78 2.21
N ALA A 43 15.94 -20.09 2.07
CA ALA A 43 14.95 -20.65 1.15
C ALA A 43 13.50 -20.21 1.47
N LEU A 44 13.18 -19.94 2.73
CA LEU A 44 11.85 -19.46 3.14
C LEU A 44 11.65 -17.96 2.86
N SER A 45 12.74 -17.19 2.80
CA SER A 45 12.72 -15.74 2.61
C SER A 45 13.08 -15.28 1.19
N LEU A 46 13.59 -16.17 0.34
CA LEU A 46 14.04 -15.86 -1.03
C LEU A 46 13.66 -16.93 -2.09
N GLY A 47 12.94 -17.99 -1.71
CA GLY A 47 12.67 -19.14 -2.57
C GLY A 47 11.19 -19.40 -2.85
N SER A 48 10.87 -20.61 -3.35
CA SER A 48 9.53 -21.06 -3.77
C SER A 48 8.45 -21.08 -2.69
N HIS A 49 8.82 -20.76 -1.45
CA HIS A 49 7.93 -20.73 -0.29
C HIS A 49 7.35 -19.35 -0.02
N LEU A 50 7.86 -18.30 -0.68
CA LEU A 50 7.33 -16.96 -0.53
C LEU A 50 5.99 -16.86 -1.29
N PRO A 51 4.90 -16.42 -0.65
CA PRO A 51 3.63 -16.24 -1.33
C PRO A 51 3.70 -15.10 -2.35
N ALA A 52 2.82 -15.13 -3.34
CA ALA A 52 2.53 -14.02 -4.24
C ALA A 52 1.88 -12.86 -3.48
N ASN A 53 1.93 -11.64 -4.05
CA ASN A 53 1.23 -10.50 -3.44
C ASN A 53 -0.28 -10.76 -3.38
N ALA A 54 -0.83 -11.41 -4.42
CA ALA A 54 -2.24 -11.79 -4.47
C ALA A 54 -2.66 -12.74 -3.33
N GLU A 55 -1.85 -13.74 -3.00
CA GLU A 55 -2.14 -14.68 -1.90
C GLU A 55 -2.19 -13.96 -0.54
N ILE A 56 -1.25 -13.03 -0.28
CA ILE A 56 -1.28 -12.21 0.95
C ILE A 56 -2.49 -11.30 0.95
N HIS A 57 -2.78 -10.70 -0.19
CA HIS A 57 -3.90 -9.77 -0.32
C HIS A 57 -5.23 -10.48 0.01
N GLU A 58 -5.41 -11.71 -0.46
CA GLU A 58 -6.58 -12.52 -0.15
C GLU A 58 -6.69 -12.83 1.36
N GLU A 59 -5.59 -13.22 2.00
CA GLU A 59 -5.56 -13.45 3.46
C GLU A 59 -5.83 -12.16 4.25
N LEU A 60 -5.31 -11.02 3.78
CA LEU A 60 -5.55 -9.71 4.39
C LEU A 60 -7.02 -9.30 4.26
N ALA A 61 -7.63 -9.49 3.10
CA ALA A 61 -9.05 -9.23 2.89
C ALA A 61 -9.91 -10.09 3.83
N ARG A 62 -9.62 -11.40 3.95
CA ARG A 62 -10.32 -12.29 4.89
C ARG A 62 -10.13 -11.85 6.35
N LEU A 63 -8.92 -11.44 6.73
CA LEU A 63 -8.64 -10.97 8.09
C LEU A 63 -9.44 -9.70 8.41
N ILE A 64 -9.42 -8.71 7.51
CA ILE A 64 -10.19 -7.47 7.63
C ILE A 64 -11.69 -7.76 7.73
N GLU A 65 -12.22 -8.59 6.83
CA GLU A 65 -13.63 -9.01 6.85
C GLU A 65 -14.00 -9.66 8.19
N SER A 66 -13.12 -10.50 8.75
CA SER A 66 -13.37 -11.16 10.03
C SER A 66 -13.33 -10.22 11.24
N ARG A 67 -12.56 -9.13 11.17
CA ARG A 67 -12.31 -8.20 12.28
C ARG A 67 -13.17 -6.94 12.24
N GLU A 68 -13.56 -6.47 11.06
CA GLU A 68 -14.15 -5.14 10.84
C GLU A 68 -15.54 -5.19 10.15
N GLN A 69 -16.31 -6.26 10.38
CA GLN A 69 -17.62 -6.55 9.75
C GLN A 69 -18.61 -5.36 9.68
N THR A 70 -18.51 -4.36 10.56
CA THR A 70 -19.52 -3.29 10.72
C THR A 70 -19.08 -1.91 10.21
N LEU A 71 -17.80 -1.69 9.88
CA LEU A 71 -17.23 -0.34 9.60
C LEU A 71 -16.77 -0.12 8.14
N LEU A 72 -16.59 -1.20 7.38
CA LEU A 72 -15.89 -1.17 6.09
C LEU A 72 -16.64 -0.48 4.93
N PRO A 73 -17.97 -0.67 4.73
CA PRO A 73 -18.61 -0.14 3.52
C PRO A 73 -18.65 1.39 3.48
N GLY A 74 -18.95 2.02 4.62
CA GLY A 74 -19.03 3.48 4.73
C GLY A 74 -17.66 4.14 4.57
N ARG A 75 -16.64 3.65 5.29
CA ARG A 75 -15.28 4.20 5.20
C ARG A 75 -14.68 4.02 3.82
N LEU A 76 -14.80 2.83 3.22
CA LEU A 76 -14.29 2.59 1.87
C LEU A 76 -14.95 3.52 0.85
N LEU A 77 -16.27 3.73 0.96
CA LEU A 77 -16.98 4.67 0.09
C LEU A 77 -16.46 6.10 0.29
N SER A 78 -16.33 6.56 1.54
CA SER A 78 -15.78 7.89 1.84
C SER A 78 -14.38 8.09 1.25
N LEU A 79 -13.48 7.12 1.44
CA LEU A 79 -12.12 7.18 0.89
C LEU A 79 -12.12 7.17 -0.63
N ARG A 80 -13.00 6.40 -1.29
CA ARG A 80 -13.11 6.38 -2.76
C ARG A 80 -13.67 7.67 -3.32
N VAL A 81 -14.61 8.30 -2.62
CA VAL A 81 -15.15 9.61 -3.01
C VAL A 81 -14.08 10.69 -2.86
N ALA A 82 -13.33 10.70 -1.75
CA ALA A 82 -12.21 11.61 -1.57
C ALA A 82 -11.14 11.38 -2.64
N ALA A 83 -10.71 10.12 -2.85
CA ALA A 83 -9.74 9.78 -3.88
C ALA A 83 -10.18 10.24 -5.28
N LEU A 84 -11.46 10.10 -5.63
CA LEU A 84 -11.97 10.56 -6.92
C LEU A 84 -11.77 12.07 -7.12
N ALA A 85 -12.00 12.89 -6.09
CA ALA A 85 -11.77 14.34 -6.19
C ALA A 85 -10.30 14.66 -6.50
N TYR A 86 -9.37 13.96 -5.86
CA TYR A 86 -7.94 14.14 -6.14
C TYR A 86 -7.51 13.57 -7.49
N LEU A 87 -8.09 12.46 -7.94
CA LEU A 87 -7.85 11.95 -9.30
C LEU A 87 -8.32 12.94 -10.37
N GLU A 88 -9.44 13.63 -10.14
CA GLU A 88 -9.95 14.66 -11.06
C GLU A 88 -9.06 15.91 -11.04
N LEU A 89 -8.64 16.36 -9.85
CA LEU A 89 -7.74 17.48 -9.69
C LEU A 89 -6.38 17.24 -10.36
N LEU A 90 -5.81 16.05 -10.13
CA LEU A 90 -4.47 15.66 -10.61
C LEU A 90 -4.50 15.05 -12.02
N ALA A 91 -5.64 15.10 -12.70
CA ALA A 91 -5.83 14.55 -14.06
C ALA A 91 -4.75 14.97 -15.08
N PRO A 92 -4.19 16.21 -15.06
CA PRO A 92 -3.10 16.58 -15.95
C PRO A 92 -1.86 15.67 -15.88
N PHE A 93 -1.64 15.00 -14.74
CA PHE A 93 -0.46 14.16 -14.47
C PHE A 93 -0.74 12.66 -14.56
N SER A 94 -1.80 12.27 -15.27
CA SER A 94 -2.19 10.85 -15.46
C SER A 94 -2.26 10.04 -14.16
N PRO A 95 -3.14 10.38 -13.21
CA PRO A 95 -3.12 9.81 -11.88
C PRO A 95 -3.69 8.39 -11.83
N TYR A 96 -3.09 7.52 -11.01
CA TYR A 96 -3.56 6.16 -10.76
C TYR A 96 -3.71 5.88 -9.28
N LEU A 97 -4.94 5.57 -8.85
CA LEU A 97 -5.21 5.10 -7.50
C LEU A 97 -4.55 3.74 -7.28
N VAL A 98 -3.82 3.59 -6.18
CA VAL A 98 -3.18 2.33 -5.78
C VAL A 98 -3.52 2.01 -4.32
N GLY A 99 -2.87 0.97 -3.77
CA GLY A 99 -2.97 0.66 -2.35
C GLY A 99 -4.32 0.13 -1.86
N SER A 100 -4.63 0.46 -0.60
CA SER A 100 -5.74 -0.16 0.15
C SER A 100 -7.12 0.27 -0.36
N VAL A 101 -7.26 1.51 -0.82
CA VAL A 101 -8.53 2.09 -1.31
C VAL A 101 -8.96 1.51 -2.65
N LEU A 102 -7.99 1.29 -3.57
CA LEU A 102 -8.25 0.57 -4.82
C LEU A 102 -8.73 -0.85 -4.51
N SER A 103 -7.94 -1.58 -3.73
CA SER A 103 -8.16 -3.00 -3.49
C SER A 103 -9.36 -3.32 -2.58
N GLY A 104 -9.83 -2.34 -1.81
CA GLY A 104 -10.94 -2.50 -0.88
C GLY A 104 -10.54 -3.09 0.48
N ALA A 105 -9.27 -3.44 0.67
CA ALA A 105 -8.70 -3.88 1.95
C ALA A 105 -8.40 -2.69 2.87
N VAL A 106 -9.41 -1.84 3.10
CA VAL A 106 -9.31 -0.63 3.92
C VAL A 106 -9.37 -1.00 5.41
N THR A 107 -8.60 -0.28 6.21
CA THR A 107 -8.62 -0.35 7.68
C THR A 107 -8.90 1.03 8.25
N SER A 108 -9.08 1.11 9.57
CA SER A 108 -9.16 2.39 10.31
C SER A 108 -7.96 3.34 10.09
N ARG A 109 -6.80 2.83 9.64
CA ARG A 109 -5.56 3.59 9.41
C ARG A 109 -5.21 3.76 7.93
N SER A 110 -6.08 3.33 7.03
CA SER A 110 -5.84 3.46 5.59
C SER A 110 -5.78 4.92 5.15
N ASP A 111 -4.75 5.19 4.36
CA ASP A 111 -4.46 6.35 3.53
C ASP A 111 -4.93 6.12 2.09
N ILE A 112 -4.86 7.18 1.28
CA ILE A 112 -5.12 7.16 -0.17
C ILE A 112 -3.77 7.31 -0.87
N ASP A 113 -3.39 6.30 -1.65
CA ASP A 113 -2.15 6.32 -2.44
C ASP A 113 -2.47 6.60 -3.92
N ILE A 114 -1.86 7.63 -4.52
CA ILE A 114 -2.03 8.02 -5.93
C ILE A 114 -0.66 8.14 -6.60
N HIS A 115 -0.43 7.33 -7.63
CA HIS A 115 0.75 7.50 -8.47
C HIS A 115 0.51 8.54 -9.55
N LEU A 116 1.43 9.51 -9.65
CA LEU A 116 1.45 10.53 -10.69
C LEU A 116 2.59 10.29 -11.69
N PHE A 117 2.36 10.72 -12.92
CA PHE A 117 3.31 10.67 -14.03
C PHE A 117 3.48 12.08 -14.60
N ALA A 118 4.25 12.90 -13.89
CA ALA A 118 4.64 14.25 -14.30
C ALA A 118 6.07 14.27 -14.82
N ASP A 119 6.37 15.18 -15.76
CA ASP A 119 7.72 15.39 -16.27
C ASP A 119 8.62 16.10 -15.24
N ALA A 120 8.02 16.91 -14.36
CA ALA A 120 8.67 17.64 -13.27
C ALA A 120 7.76 17.66 -12.02
N VAL A 121 8.35 17.52 -10.84
CA VAL A 121 7.61 17.52 -9.56
C VAL A 121 7.03 18.90 -9.29
N GLU A 122 7.77 19.94 -9.67
CA GLU A 122 7.40 21.35 -9.51
C GLU A 122 6.07 21.67 -10.22
N GLU A 123 5.72 20.98 -11.31
CA GLU A 123 4.43 21.17 -11.97
C GLU A 123 3.26 20.72 -11.09
N VAL A 124 3.45 19.62 -10.34
CA VAL A 124 2.45 19.11 -9.39
C VAL A 124 2.34 20.06 -8.20
N GLU A 125 3.47 20.48 -7.65
CA GLU A 125 3.54 21.43 -6.53
C GLU A 125 2.82 22.75 -6.87
N ASN A 126 3.11 23.34 -8.04
CA ASN A 126 2.47 24.57 -8.49
C ASN A 126 0.95 24.43 -8.63
N LEU A 127 0.46 23.26 -9.07
CA LEU A 127 -0.97 22.99 -9.17
C LEU A 127 -1.61 22.94 -7.77
N LEU A 128 -0.98 22.25 -6.82
CA LEU A 128 -1.46 22.16 -5.44
C LEU A 128 -1.44 23.53 -4.74
N GLU A 129 -0.37 24.31 -4.92
CA GLU A 129 -0.28 25.69 -4.41
C GLU A 129 -1.36 26.59 -5.02
N GLY A 130 -1.63 26.45 -6.32
CA GLY A 130 -2.66 27.20 -7.04
C GLY A 130 -4.08 26.96 -6.51
N GLU A 131 -4.35 25.73 -6.04
CA GLU A 131 -5.61 25.36 -5.37
C GLU A 131 -5.60 25.67 -3.86
N GLY A 132 -4.49 26.19 -3.32
CA GLY A 132 -4.35 26.50 -1.90
C GLY A 132 -4.30 25.26 -1.00
N ILE A 133 -3.77 24.15 -1.51
CA ILE A 133 -3.63 22.88 -0.78
C ILE A 133 -2.24 22.81 -0.16
N ASP A 134 -2.20 22.65 1.16
CA ASP A 134 -0.94 22.44 1.90
C ASP A 134 -0.41 21.02 1.65
N PHE A 135 0.89 20.91 1.39
CA PHE A 135 1.56 19.62 1.18
C PHE A 135 2.99 19.59 1.75
N GLN A 136 3.55 18.39 1.87
CA GLN A 136 4.93 18.14 2.24
C GLN A 136 5.57 17.19 1.23
N THR A 137 6.83 17.42 0.88
CA THR A 137 7.56 16.57 -0.06
C THR A 137 8.68 15.80 0.64
N GLU A 138 8.84 14.53 0.28
CA GLU A 138 9.96 13.70 0.71
C GLU A 138 10.56 12.96 -0.49
N THR A 139 11.89 12.92 -0.58
CA THR A 139 12.58 12.12 -1.60
C THR A 139 12.94 10.75 -1.02
N VAL A 140 12.38 9.70 -1.59
CA VAL A 140 12.59 8.31 -1.18
C VAL A 140 13.46 7.59 -2.21
N PRO A 141 14.68 7.13 -1.85
CA PRO A 141 15.53 6.39 -2.76
C PRO A 141 15.07 4.94 -2.88
N ILE A 142 14.62 4.53 -4.06
CA ILE A 142 14.21 3.15 -4.35
C ILE A 142 15.32 2.43 -5.09
N ARG A 143 15.76 1.30 -4.51
CA ARG A 143 16.75 0.42 -5.15
C ARG A 143 16.07 -0.67 -5.97
N LYS A 144 16.21 -0.59 -7.30
CA LYS A 144 15.69 -1.60 -8.24
C LYS A 144 16.80 -2.07 -9.18
N GLY A 145 17.08 -3.39 -9.17
CA GLY A 145 18.07 -3.99 -10.08
C GLY A 145 19.53 -3.53 -9.87
N GLY A 146 19.87 -2.96 -8.72
CA GLY A 146 21.20 -2.42 -8.44
C GLY A 146 21.35 -0.93 -8.74
N VAL A 147 20.37 -0.32 -9.43
CA VAL A 147 20.26 1.12 -9.64
C VAL A 147 19.44 1.73 -8.51
N ILE A 148 19.85 2.89 -8.01
CA ILE A 148 19.07 3.72 -7.09
C ILE A 148 18.35 4.76 -7.95
N THR A 149 17.04 4.84 -7.81
CA THR A 149 16.20 5.84 -8.45
C THR A 149 15.45 6.56 -7.35
N ASP A 150 15.55 7.88 -7.35
CA ASP A 150 14.87 8.72 -6.37
C ASP A 150 13.44 8.97 -6.85
N TYR A 151 12.49 8.81 -5.94
CA TYR A 151 11.08 9.12 -6.15
C TYR A 151 10.68 10.21 -5.16
N THR A 152 9.94 11.20 -5.62
CA THR A 152 9.39 12.22 -4.73
C THR A 152 7.97 11.82 -4.34
N HIS A 153 7.74 11.74 -3.04
CA HIS A 153 6.42 11.54 -2.45
C HIS A 153 5.89 12.91 -2.01
N ILE A 154 4.61 13.17 -2.26
CA ILE A 154 3.93 14.39 -1.85
C ILE A 154 2.82 13.98 -0.90
N TYR A 155 2.93 14.40 0.35
CA TYR A 155 1.95 14.10 1.39
C TYR A 155 1.05 15.30 1.62
N LEU A 156 -0.25 15.06 1.64
CA LEU A 156 -1.25 16.05 2.02
C LEU A 156 -2.31 15.42 2.95
N GLU A 157 -3.05 16.25 3.67
CA GLU A 157 -4.09 15.81 4.59
C GLU A 157 -5.44 16.41 4.22
N ASP A 158 -6.44 15.56 4.01
CA ASP A 158 -7.82 15.96 3.76
C ASP A 158 -8.76 15.30 4.77
N GLN A 159 -9.44 16.12 5.57
CA GLN A 159 -10.41 15.67 6.58
C GLN A 159 -9.87 14.55 7.51
N GLY A 160 -8.59 14.62 7.87
CA GLY A 160 -7.92 13.62 8.72
C GLY A 160 -7.51 12.33 7.99
N THR A 161 -7.58 12.32 6.65
CA THR A 161 -7.06 11.24 5.79
C THR A 161 -5.79 11.73 5.11
N VAL A 162 -4.72 10.96 5.24
CA VAL A 162 -3.46 11.21 4.52
C VAL A 162 -3.62 10.76 3.07
N ILE A 163 -3.13 11.58 2.17
CA ILE A 163 -3.04 11.30 0.73
C ILE A 163 -1.55 11.39 0.35
N GLU A 164 -1.07 10.34 -0.32
CA GLU A 164 0.32 10.14 -0.74
C GLU A 164 0.41 9.90 -2.25
#